data_AF-A0A2V2EYS9-F1
#
_entry.id   AF-A0A2V2EYS9-F1
#
_cell.length_a   1.000
_cell.length_b   1.000
_cell.length_c   1.000
_cell.angle_alpha   90.00
_cell.angle_beta   90.00
_cell.angle_gamma   90.00
#
_symmetry.space_group_name_H-M   'P 1'
#
loop_
_entity.id
_entity.type
_entity.pdbx_description
1 polymer ?
#
loop_
_entity_poly.entity_id
_entity_poly.type
_entity_poly.pdbx_seq_one_letter_code
_entity_poly.pdbx_strand_id
1 'polypeptide(L)'
;MLRSKGLTEKVIMLGIDGMDPRFSRKMIDEGKMPNLKKLVEKGSARHDLRLLGGVPTITPPMWTTLATGAYPMTHGVEDFNINMKGELDINFAGIYSKYVHAEPLWNVTAEAGKKTLVWHWPGGAWPPTSDSENLMVVDGTTPGALGFGYAMRDWEGVLIASTKTPEPMFAGNSATNTSTLTGDPAELHRSHAAYTKRVTKEPYWDELWNEFKEGIDGFNGYSVNKMMDIRTSILMDGQSQMEELHHYPANVTLSPISEPKDWGFEVPAGAKEITWLQLFGKMPKPCLILKNEQGVYDRLAIYPSKQHNQPLAIVEKDVYTKNVPDFIPTRTGGIENVVRNMRILDLAEDGSFIRMWFSNAFSADDNRVWYPTWIFDKIKAKFGPPVATGQLGDGDLDVINKCNLEQWRQAGKWQADSINYMIHEEDVEVVFSHFHGPDMSGHTYMRSLKNRDDSKATEQDIYNCAIG
;
A
#
# COMPACT_ATOMS: atom_id res chain seq x y z
N MET A 1 -12.78 -41.89 1.84
CA MET A 1 -13.55 -41.63 3.07
C MET A 1 -13.46 -40.15 3.38
N LEU A 2 -14.58 -39.43 3.34
CA LEU A 2 -14.66 -38.09 3.90
C LEU A 2 -14.60 -38.23 5.43
N ARG A 3 -13.72 -37.48 6.09
CA ARG A 3 -13.60 -37.53 7.56
C ARG A 3 -14.86 -36.91 8.18
N SER A 4 -15.39 -37.52 9.23
CA SER A 4 -16.53 -36.98 10.00
C SER A 4 -16.12 -35.97 11.07
N LYS A 5 -14.81 -35.87 11.38
CA LYS A 5 -14.21 -34.83 12.22
C LYS A 5 -12.93 -34.28 11.56
N GLY A 6 -12.73 -32.97 11.64
CA GLY A 6 -11.53 -32.30 11.17
C GLY A 6 -10.28 -32.72 11.95
N LEU A 7 -9.09 -32.43 11.40
CA LEU A 7 -7.84 -32.55 12.17
C LEU A 7 -7.67 -31.41 13.19
N THR A 8 -8.48 -30.37 13.06
CA THR A 8 -8.51 -29.17 13.88
C THR A 8 -9.92 -28.58 13.77
N GLU A 9 -10.31 -27.82 14.79
CA GLU A 9 -11.55 -27.04 14.81
C GLU A 9 -11.34 -25.62 14.24
N LYS A 10 -10.08 -25.23 13.95
CA LYS A 10 -9.72 -23.93 13.38
C LYS A 10 -9.51 -24.00 11.86
N VAL A 11 -9.97 -22.99 11.13
CA VAL A 11 -9.89 -22.90 9.67
C VAL A 11 -9.26 -21.57 9.26
N ILE A 12 -8.37 -21.60 8.26
CA ILE A 12 -7.87 -20.40 7.59
C ILE A 12 -8.07 -20.51 6.08
N MET A 13 -8.69 -19.49 5.49
CA MET A 13 -8.73 -19.22 4.07
C MET A 13 -7.72 -18.09 3.79
N LEU A 14 -6.56 -18.47 3.25
CA LEU A 14 -5.50 -17.54 2.89
C LEU A 14 -5.46 -17.35 1.38
N GLY A 15 -5.78 -16.15 0.93
CA GLY A 15 -5.67 -15.69 -0.44
C GLY A 15 -4.35 -14.98 -0.69
N ILE A 16 -3.63 -15.36 -1.75
CA ILE A 16 -2.44 -14.65 -2.23
C ILE A 16 -2.73 -14.11 -3.62
N ASP A 17 -2.86 -12.79 -3.73
CA ASP A 17 -3.25 -12.12 -4.98
C ASP A 17 -2.17 -12.22 -6.05
N GLY A 18 -2.58 -12.36 -7.31
CA GLY A 18 -1.66 -12.47 -8.45
C GLY A 18 -0.76 -13.71 -8.47
N MET A 19 -0.94 -14.70 -7.60
CA MET A 19 -0.09 -15.88 -7.52
C MET A 19 -0.31 -16.85 -8.70
N ASP A 20 0.42 -16.64 -9.81
CA ASP A 20 0.32 -17.50 -11.00
C ASP A 20 0.73 -18.95 -10.67
N PRO A 21 -0.11 -19.95 -10.98
CA PRO A 21 0.13 -21.34 -10.61
C PRO A 21 1.30 -21.97 -11.38
N ARG A 22 1.56 -21.54 -12.62
CA ARG A 22 2.67 -22.07 -13.45
C ARG A 22 4.01 -21.57 -12.92
N PHE A 23 4.09 -20.27 -12.60
CA PHE A 23 5.28 -19.67 -12.00
C PHE A 23 5.54 -20.29 -10.62
N SER A 24 4.51 -20.39 -9.78
CA SER A 24 4.62 -21.01 -8.46
C SER A 24 5.11 -22.47 -8.54
N ARG A 25 4.58 -23.27 -9.46
CA ARG A 25 5.04 -24.64 -9.70
C ARG A 25 6.52 -24.67 -10.07
N LYS A 26 6.94 -23.87 -11.04
CA LYS A 26 8.35 -23.73 -11.45
C LYS A 26 9.25 -23.37 -10.26
N MET A 27 8.84 -22.41 -9.43
CA MET A 27 9.62 -21.99 -8.26
C MET A 27 9.70 -23.07 -7.17
N ILE A 28 8.70 -23.95 -7.01
CA ILE A 28 8.82 -25.12 -6.14
C ILE A 28 9.85 -26.10 -6.72
N ASP A 29 9.81 -26.37 -8.02
CA ASP A 29 10.71 -27.32 -8.69
C ASP A 29 12.18 -26.85 -8.62
N GLU A 30 12.39 -25.54 -8.70
CA GLU A 30 13.70 -24.89 -8.51
C GLU A 30 14.12 -24.75 -7.03
N GLY A 31 13.29 -25.16 -6.07
CA GLY A 31 13.60 -25.10 -4.64
C GLY A 31 13.47 -23.72 -3.99
N LYS A 32 12.86 -22.74 -4.67
CA LYS A 32 12.75 -21.34 -4.23
C LYS A 32 11.53 -21.04 -3.36
N MET A 33 10.53 -21.93 -3.33
CA MET A 33 9.33 -21.79 -2.47
C MET A 33 9.19 -22.95 -1.48
N PRO A 34 10.09 -23.08 -0.48
CA PRO A 34 10.12 -24.22 0.44
C PRO A 34 8.85 -24.33 1.30
N ASN A 35 8.22 -23.20 1.68
CA ASN A 35 6.99 -23.21 2.46
C ASN A 35 5.79 -23.71 1.65
N LEU A 36 5.67 -23.27 0.39
CA LEU A 36 4.62 -23.77 -0.50
C LEU A 36 4.83 -25.25 -0.82
N LYS A 37 6.08 -25.68 -1.07
CA LYS A 37 6.45 -27.09 -1.23
C LYS A 37 5.93 -27.93 -0.06
N LYS A 38 6.20 -27.49 1.18
CA LYS A 38 5.75 -28.14 2.40
C LYS A 38 4.22 -28.24 2.49
N LEU A 39 3.49 -27.19 2.08
CA LEU A 39 2.02 -27.21 2.05
C LEU A 39 1.49 -28.23 1.03
N VAL A 40 2.07 -28.28 -0.16
CA VAL A 40 1.69 -29.24 -1.21
C VAL A 40 1.98 -30.68 -0.79
N GLU A 41 3.16 -30.95 -0.23
CA GLU A 41 3.57 -32.30 0.19
C GLU A 41 2.78 -32.83 1.39
N LYS A 42 2.35 -31.95 2.29
CA LYS A 42 1.56 -32.33 3.48
C LYS A 42 0.05 -32.28 3.25
N GLY A 43 -0.38 -31.61 2.19
CA GLY A 43 -1.79 -31.31 1.92
C GLY A 43 -2.32 -32.04 0.69
N SER A 44 -3.29 -31.41 0.04
CA SER A 44 -3.88 -31.87 -1.21
C SER A 44 -3.89 -30.71 -2.19
N ALA A 45 -3.21 -30.88 -3.32
CA ALA A 45 -3.17 -29.90 -4.39
C ALA A 45 -3.06 -30.64 -5.73
N ARG A 46 -3.53 -30.01 -6.81
CA ARG A 46 -3.18 -30.46 -8.16
C ARG A 46 -1.68 -30.25 -8.37
N HIS A 47 -1.05 -31.12 -9.16
CA HIS A 47 0.35 -30.97 -9.52
C HIS A 47 0.63 -29.61 -10.18
N ASP A 48 -0.27 -29.15 -11.04
CA ASP A 48 -0.16 -27.87 -11.76
C ASP A 48 -0.62 -26.65 -10.94
N LEU A 49 -1.03 -26.84 -9.68
CA LEU A 49 -1.56 -25.80 -8.78
C LEU A 49 -2.76 -25.00 -9.31
N ARG A 50 -3.36 -25.39 -10.44
CA ARG A 50 -4.41 -24.59 -11.07
C ARG A 50 -5.73 -24.73 -10.31
N LEU A 51 -6.34 -23.59 -10.01
CA LEU A 51 -7.74 -23.49 -9.60
C LEU A 51 -8.46 -22.63 -10.63
N LEU A 52 -9.54 -23.16 -11.23
CA LEU A 52 -10.34 -22.36 -12.16
C LEU A 52 -11.22 -21.42 -11.33
N GLY A 53 -11.03 -20.11 -11.51
CA GLY A 53 -11.87 -19.08 -10.91
C GLY A 53 -13.10 -18.76 -11.77
N GLY A 54 -13.77 -17.67 -11.43
CA GLY A 54 -14.80 -17.07 -12.28
C GLY A 54 -14.20 -16.20 -13.40
N VAL A 55 -15.09 -15.55 -14.16
CA VAL A 55 -14.76 -14.54 -15.17
C VAL A 55 -15.63 -13.31 -14.88
N PRO A 56 -15.08 -12.08 -14.88
CA PRO A 56 -13.70 -11.72 -15.21
C PRO A 56 -12.69 -12.00 -14.08
N THR A 57 -11.43 -12.28 -14.43
CA THR A 57 -10.35 -12.57 -13.46
C THR A 57 -9.76 -11.29 -12.88
N ILE A 58 -10.61 -10.52 -12.21
CA ILE A 58 -10.31 -9.22 -11.59
C ILE A 58 -10.53 -9.36 -10.07
N THR A 59 -9.77 -8.59 -9.29
CA THR A 59 -9.71 -8.67 -7.82
C THR A 59 -11.10 -8.67 -7.13
N PRO A 60 -11.95 -7.62 -7.13
CA PRO A 60 -13.21 -7.67 -6.37
C PRO A 60 -14.16 -8.80 -6.79
N PRO A 61 -14.38 -9.08 -8.10
CA PRO A 61 -15.19 -10.20 -8.52
C PRO A 61 -14.68 -11.54 -7.99
N MET A 62 -13.38 -11.82 -8.11
CA MET A 62 -12.81 -13.11 -7.72
C MET A 62 -12.73 -13.30 -6.20
N TRP A 63 -12.41 -12.25 -5.44
CA TRP A 63 -12.43 -12.33 -3.98
C TRP A 63 -13.86 -12.47 -3.43
N THR A 64 -14.86 -11.86 -4.08
CA THR A 64 -16.27 -12.06 -3.74
C THR A 64 -16.76 -13.45 -4.12
N THR A 65 -16.35 -13.98 -5.28
CA THR A 65 -16.61 -15.38 -5.68
C THR A 65 -16.04 -16.36 -4.66
N LEU A 66 -14.79 -16.16 -4.22
CA LEU A 66 -14.17 -17.02 -3.21
C LEU A 66 -14.86 -16.90 -1.84
N ALA A 67 -15.32 -15.70 -1.48
CA ALA A 67 -16.03 -15.43 -0.24
C ALA A 67 -17.42 -16.06 -0.17
N THR A 68 -18.13 -16.14 -1.28
CA THR A 68 -19.56 -16.52 -1.34
C THR A 68 -19.80 -17.89 -1.96
N GLY A 69 -18.84 -18.40 -2.73
CA GLY A 69 -19.02 -19.60 -3.57
C GLY A 69 -19.93 -19.37 -4.78
N ALA A 70 -20.33 -18.13 -5.05
CA ALA A 70 -21.21 -17.75 -6.16
C ALA A 70 -20.41 -17.10 -7.30
N TYR A 71 -20.96 -17.08 -8.52
CA TYR A 71 -20.34 -16.35 -9.65
C TYR A 71 -20.67 -14.85 -9.62
N PRO A 72 -19.93 -14.01 -10.36
CA PRO A 72 -20.20 -12.56 -10.48
C PRO A 72 -21.66 -12.20 -10.75
N MET A 73 -22.32 -12.90 -11.68
CA MET A 73 -23.73 -12.68 -12.01
C MET A 73 -24.72 -13.03 -10.88
N THR A 74 -24.27 -13.74 -9.85
CA THR A 74 -25.10 -14.13 -8.70
C THR A 74 -24.81 -13.24 -7.50
N HIS A 75 -23.53 -12.98 -7.19
CA HIS A 75 -23.19 -12.10 -6.07
C HIS A 75 -23.21 -10.62 -6.43
N GLY A 76 -23.29 -10.22 -7.70
CA GLY A 76 -23.48 -8.83 -8.13
C GLY A 76 -22.21 -7.98 -8.28
N VAL A 77 -21.03 -8.54 -8.01
CA VAL A 77 -19.75 -7.84 -8.15
C VAL A 77 -19.05 -8.28 -9.42
N GLU A 78 -19.17 -7.48 -10.47
CA GLU A 78 -18.73 -7.84 -11.82
C GLU A 78 -17.39 -7.23 -12.23
N ASP A 79 -16.99 -6.11 -11.63
CA ASP A 79 -15.74 -5.39 -11.89
C ASP A 79 -15.32 -4.56 -10.65
N PHE A 80 -14.14 -3.93 -10.68
CA PHE A 80 -13.83 -2.78 -9.83
C PHE A 80 -14.80 -1.61 -10.05
N ASN A 81 -15.39 -1.52 -11.23
CA ASN A 81 -16.24 -0.44 -11.68
C ASN A 81 -17.64 -0.97 -11.99
N ILE A 82 -18.57 -0.77 -11.07
CA ILE A 82 -19.97 -1.16 -11.26
C ILE A 82 -20.78 0.02 -11.78
N ASN A 83 -21.69 -0.26 -12.71
CA ASN A 83 -22.64 0.72 -13.21
C ASN A 83 -23.89 0.73 -12.32
N MET A 84 -24.39 1.91 -12.00
CA MET A 84 -25.69 2.07 -11.34
C MET A 84 -26.72 2.49 -12.39
N LYS A 85 -27.94 1.95 -12.33
CA LYS A 85 -29.09 2.35 -13.16
C LYS A 85 -28.91 2.31 -14.69
N GLY A 86 -27.94 1.55 -15.19
CA GLY A 86 -27.68 1.46 -16.65
C GLY A 86 -26.95 2.67 -17.22
N GLU A 87 -26.38 3.52 -16.36
CA GLU A 87 -25.50 4.61 -16.78
C GLU A 87 -24.19 4.05 -17.33
N LEU A 88 -23.69 4.66 -18.40
CA LEU A 88 -22.47 4.22 -19.08
C LEU A 88 -21.31 5.23 -18.92
N ASP A 89 -21.62 6.45 -18.48
CA ASP A 89 -20.69 7.56 -18.34
C ASP A 89 -20.09 7.66 -16.93
N ILE A 90 -20.64 6.92 -15.97
CA ILE A 90 -20.23 6.94 -14.58
C ILE A 90 -20.25 5.54 -13.95
N ASN A 91 -19.18 5.22 -13.25
CA ASN A 91 -18.99 3.96 -12.55
C ASN A 91 -18.62 4.21 -11.09
N PHE A 92 -18.95 3.22 -10.26
CA PHE A 92 -18.72 3.23 -8.82
C PHE A 92 -17.85 2.06 -8.38
N ALA A 93 -17.19 2.19 -7.24
CA ALA A 93 -16.34 1.12 -6.73
C ALA A 93 -17.14 -0.14 -6.34
N GLY A 94 -16.84 -1.26 -7.02
CA GLY A 94 -17.45 -2.58 -6.80
C GLY A 94 -16.84 -3.39 -5.65
N ILE A 95 -16.25 -2.75 -4.65
CA ILE A 95 -15.52 -3.44 -3.56
C ILE A 95 -16.32 -3.57 -2.27
N TYR A 96 -17.38 -2.77 -2.11
CA TYR A 96 -18.15 -2.67 -0.88
C TYR A 96 -19.23 -3.75 -0.76
N SER A 97 -19.50 -4.16 0.48
CA SER A 97 -20.42 -5.24 0.81
C SER A 97 -21.86 -5.01 0.37
N LYS A 98 -22.30 -3.74 0.27
CA LYS A 98 -23.63 -3.36 -0.23
C LYS A 98 -23.95 -3.98 -1.60
N TYR A 99 -22.94 -4.20 -2.42
CA TYR A 99 -23.08 -4.73 -3.78
C TYR A 99 -22.94 -6.25 -3.84
N VAL A 100 -22.78 -6.91 -2.69
CA VAL A 100 -22.73 -8.37 -2.59
C VAL A 100 -24.11 -8.91 -2.23
N HIS A 101 -24.74 -9.60 -3.17
CA HIS A 101 -26.10 -10.16 -3.04
C HIS A 101 -26.13 -11.63 -2.61
N ALA A 102 -24.97 -12.29 -2.58
CA ALA A 102 -24.83 -13.66 -2.08
C ALA A 102 -24.25 -13.65 -0.66
N GLU A 103 -24.73 -14.54 0.19
CA GLU A 103 -24.23 -14.64 1.57
C GLU A 103 -22.75 -15.05 1.59
N PRO A 104 -21.87 -14.27 2.26
CA PRO A 104 -20.48 -14.65 2.39
C PRO A 104 -20.29 -15.72 3.48
N LEU A 105 -19.33 -16.61 3.27
CA LEU A 105 -19.01 -17.74 4.16
C LEU A 105 -18.62 -17.28 5.58
N TRP A 106 -18.07 -16.07 5.73
CA TRP A 106 -17.76 -15.53 7.07
C TRP A 106 -19.03 -15.26 7.89
N ASN A 107 -20.12 -14.80 7.28
CA ASN A 107 -21.42 -14.66 7.95
C ASN A 107 -21.90 -16.02 8.45
N VAL A 108 -21.90 -17.03 7.57
CA VAL A 108 -22.31 -18.40 7.90
C VAL A 108 -21.57 -18.92 9.12
N THR A 109 -20.25 -18.76 9.17
CA THR A 109 -19.44 -19.22 10.32
C THR A 109 -19.72 -18.41 11.59
N ALA A 110 -19.83 -17.09 11.50
CA ALA A 110 -20.09 -16.22 12.65
C ALA A 110 -21.47 -16.48 13.27
N GLU A 111 -22.49 -16.70 12.43
CA GLU A 111 -23.86 -17.01 12.85
C GLU A 111 -24.00 -18.44 13.39
N ALA A 112 -23.13 -19.35 12.96
CA ALA A 112 -22.97 -20.68 13.56
C ALA A 112 -22.23 -20.66 14.92
N GLY A 113 -21.90 -19.47 15.45
CA GLY A 113 -21.27 -19.31 16.76
C GLY A 113 -19.75 -19.42 16.75
N LYS A 114 -19.10 -19.35 15.59
CA LYS A 114 -17.63 -19.41 15.48
C LYS A 114 -17.04 -18.01 15.45
N LYS A 115 -16.00 -17.77 16.24
CA LYS A 115 -15.25 -16.50 16.17
C LYS A 115 -14.55 -16.40 14.82
N THR A 116 -15.01 -15.48 13.99
CA THR A 116 -14.59 -15.33 12.60
C THR A 116 -13.95 -13.97 12.36
N LEU A 117 -12.72 -14.00 11.83
CA LEU A 117 -11.96 -12.83 11.46
C LEU A 117 -11.83 -12.73 9.94
N VAL A 118 -12.27 -11.61 9.39
CA VAL A 118 -12.01 -11.21 8.01
C VAL A 118 -10.93 -10.13 8.03
N TRP A 119 -9.73 -10.49 7.59
CA TRP A 119 -8.55 -9.64 7.65
C TRP A 119 -8.07 -9.25 6.26
N HIS A 120 -8.31 -7.98 5.91
CA HIS A 120 -7.96 -7.34 4.63
C HIS A 120 -8.50 -8.14 3.46
N TRP A 121 -9.79 -8.01 3.16
CA TRP A 121 -10.46 -8.79 2.09
C TRP A 121 -11.13 -7.87 1.05
N PRO A 122 -10.51 -7.64 -0.12
CA PRO A 122 -10.97 -6.65 -1.10
C PRO A 122 -12.03 -7.22 -2.04
N GLY A 123 -13.17 -7.62 -1.47
CA GLY A 123 -14.29 -8.23 -2.17
C GLY A 123 -15.50 -8.37 -1.26
N GLY A 124 -16.07 -7.24 -0.86
CA GLY A 124 -17.34 -7.19 -0.14
C GLY A 124 -17.26 -7.37 1.38
N ALA A 125 -16.09 -7.19 1.99
CA ALA A 125 -15.97 -7.31 3.45
C ALA A 125 -16.45 -6.07 4.21
N TRP A 126 -16.38 -4.88 3.59
CA TRP A 126 -16.68 -3.61 4.26
C TRP A 126 -17.90 -2.88 3.68
N PRO A 127 -18.80 -2.34 4.53
CA PRO A 127 -18.95 -2.62 5.97
C PRO A 127 -19.30 -4.09 6.27
N PRO A 128 -19.14 -4.56 7.52
CA PRO A 128 -19.56 -5.91 7.92
C PRO A 128 -21.03 -6.19 7.56
N THR A 129 -21.29 -7.41 7.08
CA THR A 129 -22.60 -7.85 6.56
C THR A 129 -23.46 -8.60 7.57
N SER A 130 -23.03 -8.68 8.83
CA SER A 130 -23.75 -9.34 9.92
C SER A 130 -23.46 -8.61 11.23
N ASP A 131 -24.46 -8.51 12.09
CA ASP A 131 -24.34 -7.93 13.44
C ASP A 131 -23.91 -8.96 14.50
N SER A 132 -23.55 -10.18 14.07
CA SER A 132 -23.04 -11.22 14.97
C SER A 132 -21.81 -10.74 15.73
N GLU A 133 -21.83 -10.86 17.06
CA GLU A 133 -20.68 -10.52 17.91
C GLU A 133 -19.42 -11.35 17.62
N ASN A 134 -19.60 -12.47 16.90
CA ASN A 134 -18.51 -13.35 16.49
C ASN A 134 -17.80 -12.88 15.21
N LEU A 135 -18.36 -11.91 14.47
CA LEU A 135 -17.76 -11.40 13.24
C LEU A 135 -16.85 -10.20 13.53
N MET A 136 -15.59 -10.34 13.15
CA MET A 136 -14.57 -9.30 13.19
C MET A 136 -14.12 -9.00 11.76
N VAL A 137 -14.08 -7.74 11.36
CA VAL A 137 -13.68 -7.30 10.02
C VAL A 137 -12.63 -6.20 10.14
N VAL A 138 -11.51 -6.39 9.45
CA VAL A 138 -10.36 -5.49 9.45
C VAL A 138 -10.00 -5.14 8.02
N ASP A 139 -10.44 -3.97 7.55
CA ASP A 139 -10.20 -3.48 6.19
C ASP A 139 -10.61 -4.47 5.07
N GLY A 140 -10.57 -3.98 3.85
CA GLY A 140 -11.21 -4.57 2.66
C GLY A 140 -11.69 -3.48 1.71
N THR A 141 -11.39 -2.21 2.03
CA THR A 141 -11.77 -1.05 1.21
C THR A 141 -10.83 -0.84 0.02
N THR A 142 -9.64 -1.45 0.04
CA THR A 142 -8.70 -1.45 -1.10
C THR A 142 -7.87 -2.74 -1.16
N PRO A 143 -7.43 -3.18 -2.34
CA PRO A 143 -6.62 -4.40 -2.46
C PRO A 143 -5.13 -4.21 -2.13
N GLY A 144 -4.55 -3.03 -2.38
CA GLY A 144 -3.10 -2.80 -2.33
C GLY A 144 -2.40 -3.30 -1.05
N ALA A 145 -2.75 -2.70 0.08
CA ALA A 145 -2.32 -3.12 1.41
C ALA A 145 -3.38 -2.69 2.44
N LEU A 146 -3.37 -3.31 3.62
CA LEU A 146 -4.16 -2.82 4.75
C LEU A 146 -3.72 -1.39 5.07
N GLY A 147 -4.66 -0.44 5.06
CA GLY A 147 -4.37 0.98 5.28
C GLY A 147 -4.22 1.82 4.02
N PHE A 148 -4.09 1.21 2.84
CA PHE A 148 -3.78 1.94 1.61
C PHE A 148 -4.86 2.97 1.23
N GLY A 149 -6.13 2.59 1.36
CA GLY A 149 -7.26 3.50 1.10
C GLY A 149 -7.56 4.46 2.25
N TYR A 150 -7.74 3.93 3.46
CA TYR A 150 -8.30 4.69 4.58
C TYR A 150 -7.23 5.40 5.43
N ALA A 151 -6.02 4.84 5.55
CA ALA A 151 -4.98 5.35 6.45
C ALA A 151 -3.97 6.26 5.75
N MET A 152 -3.83 6.20 4.42
CA MET A 152 -2.88 7.04 3.70
C MET A 152 -3.17 8.54 3.88
N ARG A 153 -2.14 9.34 4.14
CA ARG A 153 -2.23 10.81 4.36
C ARG A 153 -1.32 11.64 3.48
N ASP A 154 -0.22 11.05 3.03
CA ASP A 154 0.72 11.70 2.12
C ASP A 154 1.38 10.64 1.24
N TRP A 155 1.87 11.07 0.09
CA TRP A 155 2.37 10.15 -0.94
C TRP A 155 3.79 9.65 -0.66
N GLU A 156 4.09 8.49 -1.21
CA GLU A 156 5.42 7.95 -1.42
C GLU A 156 6.21 8.82 -2.39
N GLY A 157 7.53 8.90 -2.20
CA GLY A 157 8.40 9.64 -3.09
C GLY A 157 9.88 9.54 -2.74
N VAL A 158 10.66 10.42 -3.36
CA VAL A 158 12.10 10.52 -3.16
C VAL A 158 12.48 11.96 -2.82
N LEU A 159 13.23 12.12 -1.73
CA LEU A 159 13.89 13.36 -1.34
C LEU A 159 15.26 13.39 -2.00
N ILE A 160 15.53 14.46 -2.74
CA ILE A 160 16.86 14.77 -3.27
C ILE A 160 17.29 16.11 -2.70
N ALA A 161 18.43 16.16 -2.01
CA ALA A 161 19.05 17.44 -1.70
C ALA A 161 20.40 17.52 -2.39
N SER A 162 20.69 18.69 -2.97
CA SER A 162 21.85 18.90 -3.81
C SER A 162 22.25 20.37 -3.80
N THR A 163 23.53 20.63 -4.05
CA THR A 163 24.04 21.99 -4.29
C THR A 163 23.52 22.60 -5.60
N LYS A 164 22.92 21.79 -6.48
CA LYS A 164 22.25 22.23 -7.72
C LYS A 164 20.82 22.70 -7.51
N THR A 165 20.22 22.40 -6.37
CA THR A 165 18.83 22.79 -6.09
C THR A 165 18.80 24.24 -5.59
N PRO A 166 18.08 25.16 -6.25
CA PRO A 166 18.06 26.57 -5.85
C PRO A 166 17.21 26.83 -4.61
N GLU A 167 16.08 26.13 -4.48
CA GLU A 167 15.11 26.32 -3.40
C GLU A 167 14.31 25.02 -3.12
N PRO A 168 13.75 24.84 -1.92
CA PRO A 168 12.93 23.68 -1.63
C PRO A 168 11.72 23.60 -2.55
N MET A 169 11.47 22.45 -3.16
CA MET A 169 10.29 22.23 -3.99
C MET A 169 9.72 20.83 -3.88
N PHE A 170 8.42 20.72 -4.15
CA PHE A 170 7.72 19.46 -4.27
C PHE A 170 7.13 19.36 -5.67
N ALA A 171 7.48 18.29 -6.37
CA ALA A 171 7.04 17.99 -7.72
C ALA A 171 6.34 16.62 -7.73
N GLY A 172 5.02 16.63 -7.69
CA GLY A 172 4.23 15.40 -7.74
C GLY A 172 4.22 14.79 -9.14
N ASN A 173 4.30 13.45 -9.22
CA ASN A 173 4.29 12.68 -10.46
C ASN A 173 5.29 13.20 -11.51
N SER A 174 6.54 13.44 -11.11
CA SER A 174 7.51 14.25 -11.86
C SER A 174 8.77 13.52 -12.32
N ALA A 175 8.92 12.24 -12.00
CA ALA A 175 10.04 11.44 -12.46
C ALA A 175 9.63 9.98 -12.69
N THR A 176 10.06 9.37 -13.80
CA THR A 176 9.89 7.93 -14.04
C THR A 176 11.10 7.11 -13.59
N ASN A 177 12.19 7.77 -13.20
CA ASN A 177 13.41 7.18 -12.63
C ASN A 177 14.07 8.27 -11.77
N THR A 178 14.50 7.92 -10.55
CA THR A 178 15.15 8.89 -9.65
C THR A 178 16.66 8.67 -9.46
N SER A 179 17.19 7.51 -9.86
CA SER A 179 18.60 7.13 -9.74
C SER A 179 19.57 8.03 -10.51
N THR A 180 19.10 8.73 -11.55
CA THR A 180 19.93 9.62 -12.37
C THR A 180 19.72 11.10 -12.07
N LEU A 181 18.80 11.44 -11.17
CA LEU A 181 18.49 12.84 -10.86
C LEU A 181 19.61 13.45 -10.03
N THR A 182 20.08 14.62 -10.46
CA THR A 182 21.18 15.35 -9.80
C THR A 182 20.69 16.44 -8.84
N GLY A 183 19.37 16.64 -8.78
CA GLY A 183 18.72 17.68 -7.98
C GLY A 183 18.52 19.01 -8.72
N ASP A 184 18.76 19.04 -10.04
CA ASP A 184 18.40 20.16 -10.89
C ASP A 184 16.90 20.09 -11.23
N PRO A 185 16.08 21.10 -10.89
CA PRO A 185 14.66 21.14 -11.23
C PRO A 185 14.35 20.95 -12.72
N ALA A 186 15.29 21.28 -13.63
CA ALA A 186 15.11 21.12 -15.07
C ALA A 186 15.00 19.64 -15.52
N GLU A 187 15.45 18.70 -14.69
CA GLU A 187 15.39 17.25 -14.94
C GLU A 187 13.99 16.67 -14.65
N LEU A 188 13.11 17.44 -14.01
CA LEU A 188 11.78 16.99 -13.61
C LEU A 188 10.75 17.22 -14.73
N HIS A 189 9.95 16.19 -15.01
CA HIS A 189 8.93 16.21 -16.07
C HIS A 189 7.65 15.58 -15.56
N ARG A 190 6.54 16.33 -15.62
CA ARG A 190 5.24 15.85 -15.15
C ARG A 190 4.71 14.76 -16.08
N SER A 191 4.42 13.60 -15.52
CA SER A 191 3.63 12.58 -16.20
C SER A 191 2.14 12.89 -16.04
N HIS A 192 1.38 12.77 -17.11
CA HIS A 192 -0.07 12.95 -17.10
C HIS A 192 -0.76 11.59 -16.95
N ALA A 193 -1.64 11.48 -15.95
CA ALA A 193 -2.58 10.36 -15.91
C ALA A 193 -3.57 10.49 -17.09
N ALA A 194 -3.77 9.40 -17.83
CA ALA A 194 -4.87 9.12 -18.74
C ALA A 194 -6.24 9.05 -18.05
N TYR A 195 -6.31 8.95 -16.73
CA TYR A 195 -7.57 9.22 -16.02
C TYR A 195 -8.08 10.62 -16.39
N THR A 196 -9.19 10.65 -17.12
CA THR A 196 -9.85 11.90 -17.51
C THR A 196 -10.20 12.70 -16.26
N LYS A 197 -9.87 13.99 -16.29
CA LYS A 197 -10.30 14.92 -15.24
C LYS A 197 -11.83 14.93 -15.22
N ARG A 198 -12.38 14.77 -14.02
CA ARG A 198 -13.80 14.86 -13.71
C ARG A 198 -14.43 16.06 -14.45
N VAL A 199 -15.41 15.78 -15.30
CA VAL A 199 -16.32 16.82 -15.78
C VAL A 199 -17.52 16.80 -14.83
N THR A 200 -17.35 17.37 -13.64
CA THR A 200 -18.44 17.52 -12.66
C THR A 200 -19.42 18.58 -13.16
N LYS A 201 -20.43 18.22 -13.95
CA LYS A 201 -21.42 19.22 -14.38
C LYS A 201 -22.89 18.80 -14.41
N GLU A 202 -23.29 17.63 -13.91
CA GLU A 202 -24.72 17.24 -13.91
C GLU A 202 -25.27 16.95 -12.51
N PRO A 203 -26.40 17.57 -12.09
CA PRO A 203 -27.07 17.30 -10.81
C PRO A 203 -27.38 15.82 -10.54
N TYR A 204 -27.64 15.05 -11.59
CA TYR A 204 -27.91 13.61 -11.51
C TYR A 204 -26.74 12.81 -10.90
N TRP A 205 -25.50 13.23 -11.09
CA TRP A 205 -24.34 12.54 -10.53
C TRP A 205 -24.27 12.64 -9.00
N ASP A 206 -24.80 13.73 -8.42
CA ASP A 206 -24.88 13.85 -6.96
C ASP A 206 -25.99 12.97 -6.39
N GLU A 207 -27.08 12.72 -7.14
CA GLU A 207 -28.09 11.73 -6.78
C GLU A 207 -27.48 10.31 -6.75
N LEU A 208 -26.79 9.92 -7.82
CA LEU A 208 -26.10 8.63 -7.89
C LEU A 208 -25.04 8.46 -6.81
N TRP A 209 -24.26 9.52 -6.53
CA TRP A 209 -23.29 9.51 -5.45
C TRP A 209 -23.93 9.30 -4.07
N ASN A 210 -25.07 9.93 -3.83
CA ASN A 210 -25.79 9.76 -2.57
C ASN A 210 -26.37 8.34 -2.43
N GLU A 211 -26.89 7.77 -3.52
CA GLU A 211 -27.34 6.37 -3.54
C GLU A 211 -26.17 5.39 -3.35
N PHE A 212 -25.03 5.63 -3.99
CA PHE A 212 -23.83 4.81 -3.83
C PHE A 212 -23.40 4.75 -2.36
N LYS A 213 -23.23 5.91 -1.73
CA LYS A 213 -22.62 6.02 -0.41
C LYS A 213 -23.56 5.57 0.73
N GLU A 214 -24.87 5.50 0.50
CA GLU A 214 -25.85 5.08 1.50
C GLU A 214 -25.52 3.69 2.06
N GLY A 215 -25.44 3.56 3.37
CA GLY A 215 -25.09 2.30 4.05
C GLY A 215 -23.60 1.97 4.09
N ILE A 216 -22.75 2.77 3.43
CA ILE A 216 -21.29 2.65 3.47
C ILE A 216 -20.68 3.83 4.23
N ASP A 217 -21.03 5.04 3.80
CA ASP A 217 -20.54 6.30 4.36
C ASP A 217 -21.09 6.52 5.77
N GLY A 218 -20.21 6.93 6.68
CA GLY A 218 -20.50 7.14 8.09
C GLY A 218 -20.41 5.88 8.96
N PHE A 219 -20.43 4.67 8.39
CA PHE A 219 -20.31 3.45 9.17
C PHE A 219 -18.97 3.41 9.91
N ASN A 220 -19.00 3.26 11.23
CA ASN A 220 -17.81 3.27 12.10
C ASN A 220 -16.88 4.49 11.87
N GLY A 221 -17.43 5.64 11.45
CA GLY A 221 -16.67 6.84 11.11
C GLY A 221 -15.90 6.77 9.78
N TYR A 222 -16.09 5.71 8.99
CA TYR A 222 -15.59 5.60 7.63
C TYR A 222 -16.26 6.61 6.71
N SER A 223 -15.49 7.21 5.81
CA SER A 223 -16.05 8.05 4.75
C SER A 223 -15.52 7.59 3.40
N VAL A 224 -16.43 7.42 2.46
CA VAL A 224 -16.06 7.05 1.09
C VAL A 224 -15.25 8.17 0.45
N ASN A 225 -14.23 7.79 -0.32
CA ASN A 225 -13.40 8.74 -1.01
C ASN A 225 -13.93 8.92 -2.42
N LYS A 226 -14.70 10.00 -2.65
CA LYS A 226 -15.24 10.31 -3.97
C LYS A 226 -14.16 10.19 -5.06
N MET A 227 -12.89 10.57 -4.83
CA MET A 227 -11.79 10.45 -5.83
C MET A 227 -11.43 9.03 -6.23
N MET A 228 -11.63 8.05 -5.34
CA MET A 228 -11.35 6.64 -5.61
C MET A 228 -12.60 5.89 -6.06
N ASP A 229 -13.76 6.27 -5.51
CA ASP A 229 -15.00 5.50 -5.58
C ASP A 229 -15.94 5.91 -6.73
N ILE A 230 -15.67 7.04 -7.40
CA ILE A 230 -16.43 7.46 -8.59
C ILE A 230 -15.48 7.70 -9.77
N ARG A 231 -15.79 7.10 -10.91
CA ARG A 231 -15.00 7.22 -12.15
C ARG A 231 -15.89 7.48 -13.35
N THR A 232 -15.41 8.29 -14.28
CA THR A 232 -16.13 8.66 -15.51
C THR A 232 -15.37 8.17 -16.74
N SER A 233 -14.72 7.01 -16.61
CA SER A 233 -13.67 6.57 -17.52
C SER A 233 -14.22 6.23 -18.90
N ILE A 234 -13.86 7.04 -19.90
CA ILE A 234 -13.80 6.64 -21.30
C ILE A 234 -12.33 6.31 -21.57
N LEU A 235 -11.99 5.03 -21.70
CA LEU A 235 -10.65 4.63 -22.13
C LEU A 235 -10.48 5.05 -23.59
N MET A 236 -9.51 5.92 -23.86
CA MET A 236 -9.16 6.36 -25.21
C MET A 236 -8.18 5.37 -25.84
N ASP A 237 -8.14 5.34 -27.18
CA ASP A 237 -7.18 4.49 -27.90
C ASP A 237 -5.72 4.85 -27.51
N GLY A 238 -4.90 3.82 -27.25
CA GLY A 238 -3.53 3.99 -26.72
C GLY A 238 -3.45 4.36 -25.23
N GLN A 239 -4.55 4.46 -24.50
CA GLN A 239 -4.58 4.74 -23.06
C GLN A 239 -5.33 3.64 -22.30
N SER A 240 -4.58 2.69 -21.73
CA SER A 240 -5.13 1.65 -20.86
C SER A 240 -4.64 1.83 -19.43
N GLN A 241 -5.44 1.39 -18.45
CA GLN A 241 -5.02 1.40 -17.04
C GLN A 241 -3.73 0.61 -16.83
N MET A 242 -3.54 -0.51 -17.53
CA MET A 242 -2.31 -1.28 -17.47
C MET A 242 -1.12 -0.50 -18.06
N GLU A 243 -1.37 0.29 -19.11
CA GLU A 243 -0.37 1.20 -19.70
C GLU A 243 0.00 2.35 -18.73
N GLU A 244 -0.88 2.76 -17.82
CA GLU A 244 -0.51 3.76 -16.81
C GLU A 244 0.19 3.14 -15.60
N LEU A 245 -0.31 1.99 -15.13
CA LEU A 245 0.22 1.32 -13.94
C LEU A 245 1.67 0.88 -14.13
N HIS A 246 2.08 0.53 -15.36
CA HIS A 246 3.49 0.21 -15.65
C HIS A 246 4.40 1.46 -15.81
N HIS A 247 3.87 2.69 -15.77
CA HIS A 247 4.64 3.94 -15.82
C HIS A 247 4.40 4.83 -14.60
N TYR A 248 4.13 4.25 -13.43
CA TYR A 248 3.74 5.01 -12.25
C TYR A 248 4.84 6.03 -11.84
N PRO A 249 4.58 7.34 -11.92
CA PRO A 249 5.61 8.36 -11.73
C PRO A 249 5.90 8.61 -10.24
N ALA A 250 7.17 8.83 -9.91
CA ALA A 250 7.63 9.24 -8.59
C ALA A 250 7.19 10.67 -8.25
N ASN A 251 6.86 10.88 -6.98
CA ASN A 251 6.89 12.20 -6.39
C ASN A 251 8.32 12.54 -5.97
N VAL A 252 8.77 13.73 -6.29
CA VAL A 252 10.12 14.19 -5.96
C VAL A 252 10.03 15.45 -5.10
N THR A 253 10.77 15.47 -4.02
CA THR A 253 11.01 16.69 -3.23
C THR A 253 12.48 17.05 -3.35
N LEU A 254 12.74 18.27 -3.79
CA LEU A 254 14.09 18.81 -3.89
C LEU A 254 14.37 19.75 -2.71
N SER A 255 15.61 19.77 -2.24
CA SER A 255 16.08 20.74 -1.25
C SER A 255 17.47 21.27 -1.61
N PRO A 256 17.74 22.57 -1.44
CA PRO A 256 19.11 23.04 -1.34
C PRO A 256 19.79 22.40 -0.13
N ILE A 257 21.12 22.31 -0.19
CA ILE A 257 21.97 21.99 0.95
C ILE A 257 22.63 23.29 1.40
N SER A 258 22.42 23.66 2.66
CA SER A 258 22.96 24.89 3.23
C SER A 258 23.59 24.66 4.61
N GLU A 259 24.30 25.66 5.11
CA GLU A 259 24.69 25.67 6.52
C GLU A 259 23.44 25.82 7.41
N PRO A 260 23.39 25.16 8.58
CA PRO A 260 22.27 25.28 9.50
C PRO A 260 22.07 26.72 9.96
N LYS A 261 20.82 27.19 9.88
CA LYS A 261 20.46 28.57 10.26
C LYS A 261 19.23 28.60 11.16
N ASP A 262 19.21 29.51 12.13
CA ASP A 262 18.04 29.80 12.98
C ASP A 262 17.55 28.58 13.80
N TRP A 263 18.48 27.71 14.23
CA TRP A 263 18.20 26.59 15.12
C TRP A 263 18.18 27.05 16.58
N GLY A 264 17.18 26.60 17.34
CA GLY A 264 16.99 26.94 18.76
C GLY A 264 17.92 26.20 19.72
N PHE A 265 18.87 25.43 19.19
CA PHE A 265 19.83 24.62 19.94
C PHE A 265 21.15 24.53 19.17
N GLU A 266 22.19 24.07 19.85
CA GLU A 266 23.50 23.87 19.25
C GLU A 266 23.47 22.68 18.28
N VAL A 267 23.64 22.96 16.99
CA VAL A 267 23.70 21.94 15.94
C VAL A 267 25.08 21.25 15.96
N PRO A 268 25.15 19.94 15.67
CA PRO A 268 26.43 19.24 15.55
C PRO A 268 27.38 19.92 14.56
N ALA A 269 28.66 20.01 14.92
CA ALA A 269 29.66 20.70 14.11
C ALA A 269 29.75 20.11 12.69
N GLY A 270 29.66 20.98 11.68
CA GLY A 270 29.66 20.59 10.27
C GLY A 270 28.40 19.88 9.79
N ALA A 271 27.31 19.87 10.57
CA ALA A 271 26.00 19.44 10.06
C ALA A 271 25.59 20.31 8.88
N LYS A 272 24.86 19.73 7.93
CA LYS A 272 24.28 20.45 6.79
C LYS A 272 22.76 20.43 6.88
N GLU A 273 22.12 21.55 6.58
CA GLU A 273 20.67 21.68 6.62
C GLU A 273 20.03 21.40 5.26
N ILE A 274 18.91 20.69 5.31
CA ILE A 274 17.97 20.53 4.20
C ILE A 274 16.54 20.68 4.71
N THR A 275 15.61 20.99 3.82
CA THR A 275 14.17 21.05 4.09
C THR A 275 13.46 19.96 3.30
N TRP A 276 12.85 19.01 3.99
CA TRP A 276 12.00 18.00 3.36
C TRP A 276 10.56 18.49 3.31
N LEU A 277 9.99 18.64 2.11
CA LEU A 277 8.61 19.07 1.95
C LEU A 277 7.65 17.87 1.94
N GLN A 278 6.89 17.72 3.02
CA GLN A 278 5.86 16.71 3.20
C GLN A 278 4.45 17.27 2.91
N LEU A 279 3.43 16.40 2.95
CA LEU A 279 2.02 16.71 2.78
C LEU A 279 1.76 17.45 1.47
N PHE A 280 2.14 16.82 0.36
CA PHE A 280 2.03 17.40 -0.99
C PHE A 280 2.73 18.76 -1.12
N GLY A 281 3.87 18.92 -0.46
CA GLY A 281 4.67 20.15 -0.47
C GLY A 281 4.27 21.22 0.53
N LYS A 282 3.26 20.98 1.37
CA LYS A 282 2.66 22.00 2.26
C LYS A 282 3.24 22.03 3.67
N MET A 283 4.04 21.03 4.03
CA MET A 283 4.60 20.92 5.38
C MET A 283 6.13 20.79 5.31
N PRO A 284 6.88 21.90 5.48
CA PRO A 284 8.33 21.85 5.52
C PRO A 284 8.81 21.19 6.82
N LYS A 285 9.67 20.19 6.69
CA LYS A 285 10.29 19.47 7.80
C LYS A 285 11.80 19.75 7.82
N PRO A 286 12.34 20.39 8.87
CA PRO A 286 13.77 20.67 8.96
C PRO A 286 14.55 19.38 9.23
N CYS A 287 15.63 19.18 8.48
CA CYS A 287 16.50 18.02 8.62
C CYS A 287 17.99 18.44 8.65
N LEU A 288 18.83 17.62 9.28
CA LEU A 288 20.28 17.78 9.30
C LEU A 288 20.95 16.52 8.73
N ILE A 289 21.83 16.71 7.74
CA ILE A 289 22.77 15.67 7.29
C ILE A 289 23.97 15.70 8.24
N LEU A 290 24.29 14.55 8.83
CA LEU A 290 25.28 14.45 9.90
C LEU A 290 26.45 13.55 9.51
N LYS A 291 27.61 13.85 10.09
CA LYS A 291 28.83 13.05 9.98
C LYS A 291 28.85 11.93 11.02
N ASN A 292 29.53 10.84 10.68
CA ASN A 292 29.96 9.83 11.64
C ASN A 292 31.28 10.20 12.33
N GLU A 293 31.76 9.29 13.17
CA GLU A 293 33.03 9.43 13.91
C GLU A 293 34.25 9.55 12.98
N GLN A 294 34.16 9.04 11.75
CA GLN A 294 35.21 9.17 10.73
C GLN A 294 35.13 10.49 9.94
N GLY A 295 34.16 11.35 10.24
CA GLY A 295 34.00 12.66 9.59
C GLY A 295 33.29 12.61 8.23
N VAL A 296 32.72 11.47 7.85
CA VAL A 296 31.98 11.25 6.59
C VAL A 296 30.49 11.39 6.84
N TYR A 297 29.75 12.03 5.92
CA TYR A 297 28.29 12.12 6.03
C TYR A 297 27.64 10.77 5.73
N ASP A 298 26.85 10.24 6.68
CA ASP A 298 26.26 8.90 6.57
C ASP A 298 24.82 8.79 7.09
N ARG A 299 24.23 9.88 7.61
CA ARG A 299 22.88 9.84 8.19
C ARG A 299 22.15 11.16 8.05
N LEU A 300 20.81 11.09 8.11
CA LEU A 300 19.90 12.22 8.13
C LEU A 300 19.09 12.21 9.44
N ALA A 301 19.15 13.30 10.20
CA ALA A 301 18.30 13.54 11.36
C ALA A 301 17.10 14.40 10.96
N ILE A 302 15.88 13.94 11.26
CA ILE A 302 14.62 14.60 10.90
C ILE A 302 14.02 15.21 12.16
N TYR A 303 13.70 16.51 12.14
CA TYR A 303 13.23 17.23 13.33
C TYR A 303 11.78 17.68 13.21
N PRO A 304 11.02 17.72 14.33
CA PRO A 304 9.64 18.21 14.29
C PRO A 304 9.59 19.73 14.05
N SER A 305 10.56 20.47 14.58
CA SER A 305 10.86 21.85 14.22
C SER A 305 12.30 22.19 14.62
N LYS A 306 12.82 23.34 14.15
CA LYS A 306 14.14 23.84 14.53
C LYS A 306 14.30 24.20 16.02
N GLN A 307 13.20 24.17 16.79
CA GLN A 307 13.19 24.50 18.22
C GLN A 307 13.25 23.25 19.12
N HIS A 308 13.25 22.05 18.54
CA HIS A 308 13.30 20.80 19.27
C HIS A 308 14.67 20.14 19.07
N ASN A 309 15.43 19.94 20.14
CA ASN A 309 16.78 19.36 20.07
C ASN A 309 16.80 17.82 19.92
N GLN A 310 15.64 17.17 19.96
CA GLN A 310 15.50 15.74 19.71
C GLN A 310 14.92 15.50 18.31
N PRO A 311 15.60 14.74 17.44
CA PRO A 311 15.03 14.36 16.16
C PRO A 311 13.89 13.36 16.35
N LEU A 312 12.91 13.39 15.45
CA LEU A 312 11.88 12.35 15.31
C LEU A 312 12.50 11.00 14.93
N ALA A 313 13.52 11.04 14.06
CA ALA A 313 14.27 9.86 13.65
C ALA A 313 15.64 10.23 13.09
N ILE A 314 16.54 9.25 13.13
CA ILE A 314 17.80 9.25 12.41
C ILE A 314 17.72 8.13 11.37
N VAL A 315 17.90 8.47 10.10
CA VAL A 315 17.95 7.53 8.98
C VAL A 315 19.40 7.37 8.56
N GLU A 316 19.92 6.15 8.58
CA GLU A 316 21.30 5.85 8.20
C GLU A 316 21.38 5.45 6.72
N LYS A 317 22.51 5.74 6.08
CA LYS A 317 22.79 5.37 4.70
C LYS A 317 22.64 3.87 4.50
N ASP A 318 21.86 3.49 3.50
CA ASP A 318 21.58 2.11 3.10
C ASP A 318 20.95 1.24 4.20
N VAL A 319 20.32 1.85 5.22
CA VAL A 319 19.54 1.14 6.25
C VAL A 319 18.04 1.35 5.99
N TYR A 320 17.28 0.26 5.94
CA TYR A 320 15.82 0.32 5.88
C TYR A 320 15.26 0.67 7.27
N THR A 321 14.85 1.91 7.45
CA THR A 321 14.31 2.41 8.72
C THR A 321 12.80 2.27 8.72
N LYS A 322 12.32 1.27 9.47
CA LYS A 322 10.89 0.93 9.61
C LYS A 322 10.13 1.88 10.54
N ASN A 323 8.87 2.16 10.22
CA ASN A 323 7.89 2.84 11.08
C ASN A 323 8.42 4.13 11.74
N VAL A 324 9.14 4.95 10.99
CA VAL A 324 9.57 6.29 11.40
C VAL A 324 8.33 7.10 11.82
N PRO A 325 8.23 7.53 13.09
CA PRO A 325 7.08 8.27 13.57
C PRO A 325 7.13 9.71 13.08
N ASP A 326 5.95 10.25 12.75
CA ASP A 326 5.77 11.65 12.44
C ASP A 326 4.34 12.08 12.82
N PHE A 327 4.02 13.35 12.61
CA PHE A 327 2.70 13.89 12.82
C PHE A 327 2.35 14.90 11.73
N ILE A 328 1.06 14.98 11.40
CA ILE A 328 0.53 15.90 10.40
C ILE A 328 -0.67 16.68 10.96
N PRO A 329 -0.92 17.91 10.49
CA PRO A 329 -2.12 18.63 10.83
C PRO A 329 -3.36 17.97 10.20
N THR A 330 -4.44 17.86 10.97
CA THR A 330 -5.74 17.42 10.42
C THR A 330 -6.47 18.58 9.77
N ARG A 331 -7.40 18.29 8.87
CA ARG A 331 -8.26 19.31 8.23
C ARG A 331 -9.13 20.09 9.23
N THR A 332 -9.37 19.52 10.41
CA THR A 332 -10.20 20.11 11.47
C THR A 332 -9.39 20.89 12.51
N GLY A 333 -8.08 21.07 12.30
CA GLY A 333 -7.21 21.86 13.19
C GLY A 333 -6.57 21.09 14.34
N GLY A 334 -6.55 19.76 14.28
CA GLY A 334 -5.85 18.88 15.22
C GLY A 334 -4.53 18.35 14.65
N ILE A 335 -3.95 17.36 15.34
CA ILE A 335 -2.75 16.63 14.91
C ILE A 335 -3.10 15.14 14.84
N GLU A 336 -2.59 14.46 13.83
CA GLU A 336 -2.71 13.01 13.64
C GLU A 336 -1.31 12.39 13.57
N ASN A 337 -1.07 11.31 14.32
CA ASN A 337 0.19 10.59 14.23
C ASN A 337 0.21 9.75 12.96
N VAL A 338 1.36 9.71 12.31
CA VAL A 338 1.60 8.91 11.11
C VAL A 338 2.90 8.14 11.22
N VAL A 339 3.03 7.10 10.41
CA VAL A 339 4.27 6.33 10.25
C VAL A 339 4.69 6.26 8.80
N ARG A 340 6.01 6.17 8.57
CA ARG A 340 6.63 5.95 7.27
C ARG A 340 7.78 4.96 7.34
N ASN A 341 8.10 4.35 6.22
CA ASN A 341 9.35 3.64 6.03
C ASN A 341 10.28 4.51 5.17
N MET A 342 11.59 4.48 5.47
CA MET A 342 12.57 5.33 4.80
C MET A 342 13.87 4.58 4.55
N ARG A 343 14.61 4.99 3.52
CA ARG A 343 15.96 4.52 3.26
C ARG A 343 16.74 5.57 2.48
N ILE A 344 17.91 5.95 2.97
CA ILE A 344 18.85 6.76 2.20
C ILE A 344 19.51 5.82 1.19
N LEU A 345 19.28 6.07 -0.10
CA LEU A 345 19.80 5.28 -1.20
C LEU A 345 21.21 5.74 -1.58
N ASP A 346 21.39 7.06 -1.68
CA ASP A 346 22.67 7.70 -1.97
C ASP A 346 22.93 8.84 -1.00
N LEU A 347 24.19 8.95 -0.59
CA LEU A 347 24.68 10.07 0.21
C LEU A 347 26.17 10.24 -0.08
N ALA A 348 26.52 11.40 -0.62
CA ALA A 348 27.91 11.75 -0.93
C ALA A 348 28.71 11.91 0.37
N GLU A 349 29.97 11.44 0.37
CA GLU A 349 30.82 11.44 1.56
C GLU A 349 31.08 12.86 2.11
N ASP A 350 31.04 13.85 1.23
CA ASP A 350 31.17 15.27 1.54
C ASP A 350 29.84 15.96 1.87
N GLY A 351 28.71 15.23 1.81
CA GLY A 351 27.37 15.74 2.06
C GLY A 351 26.89 16.75 1.01
N SER A 352 27.41 16.71 -0.22
CA SER A 352 26.97 17.56 -1.33
C SER A 352 25.72 17.05 -2.06
N PHE A 353 25.32 15.79 -1.78
CA PHE A 353 24.17 15.15 -2.39
C PHE A 353 23.58 14.09 -1.45
N ILE A 354 22.25 14.01 -1.41
CA ILE A 354 21.49 12.93 -0.77
C ILE A 354 20.30 12.56 -1.65
N ARG A 355 20.05 11.27 -1.83
CA ARG A 355 18.82 10.69 -2.40
C ARG A 355 18.23 9.72 -1.39
N MET A 356 17.04 10.00 -0.88
CA MET A 356 16.35 9.20 0.13
C MET A 356 14.95 8.85 -0.33
N TRP A 357 14.62 7.56 -0.32
CA TRP A 357 13.24 7.10 -0.52
C TRP A 357 12.45 7.21 0.79
N PHE A 358 11.16 7.55 0.66
CA PHE A 358 10.19 7.49 1.74
C PHE A 358 8.88 6.88 1.22
N SER A 359 8.28 5.97 1.99
CA SER A 359 6.97 5.39 1.69
C SER A 359 5.85 6.45 1.81
N ASN A 360 4.63 6.05 1.45
CA ASN A 360 3.41 6.76 1.87
C ASN A 360 3.43 6.99 3.40
N ALA A 361 2.77 8.04 3.88
CA ALA A 361 2.49 8.17 5.31
C ALA A 361 1.14 7.53 5.61
N PHE A 362 1.11 6.58 6.53
CA PHE A 362 -0.13 5.99 7.03
C PHE A 362 -0.45 6.55 8.41
N SER A 363 -1.72 6.84 8.66
CA SER A 363 -2.21 7.16 9.99
C SER A 363 -1.90 6.01 10.95
N ALA A 364 -1.32 6.39 12.09
CA ALA A 364 -1.09 5.48 13.19
C ALA A 364 -2.29 5.39 14.13
N ASP A 365 -3.33 6.21 13.93
CA ASP A 365 -4.44 6.40 14.87
C ASP A 365 -5.80 6.03 14.27
N ASP A 366 -5.90 5.93 12.95
CA ASP A 366 -7.15 5.67 12.26
C ASP A 366 -7.57 4.19 12.36
N ASN A 367 -8.69 3.94 13.01
CA ASN A 367 -9.27 2.61 13.19
C ASN A 367 -10.66 2.47 12.55
N ARG A 368 -11.06 3.41 11.68
CA ARG A 368 -12.45 3.50 11.18
C ARG A 368 -12.91 2.30 10.34
N VAL A 369 -11.97 1.54 9.76
CA VAL A 369 -12.26 0.27 9.05
C VAL A 369 -11.91 -0.99 9.86
N TRP A 370 -11.83 -0.84 11.19
CA TRP A 370 -11.63 -1.93 12.12
C TRP A 370 -12.92 -2.11 12.91
N TYR A 371 -13.56 -3.26 12.73
CA TYR A 371 -14.81 -3.57 13.37
C TYR A 371 -14.74 -4.92 14.08
N PRO A 372 -14.93 -4.97 15.41
CA PRO A 372 -14.95 -3.83 16.34
C PRO A 372 -13.59 -3.11 16.44
N THR A 373 -13.61 -1.85 16.88
CA THR A 373 -12.42 -0.97 16.93
C THR A 373 -11.35 -1.42 17.92
N TRP A 374 -11.71 -2.19 18.96
CA TRP A 374 -10.75 -2.69 19.95
C TRP A 374 -9.66 -3.57 19.32
N ILE A 375 -9.92 -4.17 18.16
CA ILE A 375 -8.91 -4.98 17.44
C ILE A 375 -7.71 -4.09 17.11
N PHE A 376 -7.96 -2.89 16.60
CA PHE A 376 -6.91 -1.93 16.27
C PHE A 376 -6.07 -1.60 17.52
N ASP A 377 -6.72 -1.33 18.65
CA ASP A 377 -6.03 -0.95 19.88
C ASP A 377 -5.10 -2.07 20.38
N LYS A 378 -5.57 -3.32 20.37
CA LYS A 378 -4.78 -4.49 20.80
C LYS A 378 -3.62 -4.75 19.84
N ILE A 379 -3.87 -4.70 18.53
CA ILE A 379 -2.86 -4.94 17.50
C ILE A 379 -1.81 -3.82 17.54
N LYS A 380 -2.23 -2.55 17.56
CA LYS A 380 -1.33 -1.40 17.66
C LYS A 380 -0.45 -1.46 18.91
N ALA A 381 -1.03 -1.82 20.06
CA ALA A 381 -0.27 -1.93 21.31
C ALA A 381 0.82 -3.01 21.27
N LYS A 382 0.63 -4.09 20.51
CA LYS A 382 1.60 -5.20 20.43
C LYS A 382 2.58 -5.09 19.27
N PHE A 383 2.11 -4.70 18.11
CA PHE A 383 2.86 -4.79 16.85
C PHE A 383 3.08 -3.44 16.18
N GLY A 384 2.55 -2.35 16.75
CA GLY A 384 2.53 -1.04 16.13
C GLY A 384 1.39 -0.88 15.12
N PRO A 385 1.22 0.33 14.57
CA PRO A 385 0.15 0.63 13.62
C PRO A 385 0.33 -0.14 12.29
N PRO A 386 -0.69 -0.12 11.40
CA PRO A 386 -0.57 -0.61 10.03
C PRO A 386 0.72 -0.14 9.35
N VAL A 387 1.37 -1.07 8.66
CA VAL A 387 2.64 -0.80 8.01
C VAL A 387 2.41 0.06 6.77
N ALA A 388 3.03 1.23 6.73
CA ALA A 388 3.02 2.07 5.55
C ALA A 388 3.66 1.36 4.36
N THR A 389 2.96 1.29 3.24
CA THR A 389 3.47 0.65 2.02
C THR A 389 3.47 1.62 0.85
N GLY A 390 4.33 1.38 -0.12
CA GLY A 390 4.40 2.07 -1.40
C GLY A 390 4.40 1.10 -2.58
N GLN A 391 4.36 1.66 -3.78
CA GLN A 391 4.38 0.99 -5.07
C GLN A 391 5.26 1.71 -6.08
N LEU A 392 6.09 2.67 -5.65
CA LEU A 392 7.00 3.36 -6.55
C LEU A 392 7.99 2.35 -7.15
N GLY A 393 7.91 2.15 -8.46
CA GLY A 393 8.71 1.16 -9.17
C GLY A 393 8.93 1.54 -10.63
N ASP A 394 9.40 0.59 -11.41
CA ASP A 394 9.48 0.64 -12.88
C ASP A 394 10.38 1.69 -13.55
N GLY A 395 11.32 2.24 -12.78
CA GLY A 395 12.51 2.90 -13.30
C GLY A 395 13.65 3.07 -12.31
N ASP A 396 13.53 2.54 -11.09
CA ASP A 396 14.54 2.70 -10.05
C ASP A 396 14.78 1.37 -9.32
N LEU A 397 15.81 0.64 -9.74
CA LEU A 397 16.13 -0.69 -9.19
C LEU A 397 16.51 -0.63 -7.71
N ASP A 398 17.03 0.49 -7.23
CA ASP A 398 17.33 0.66 -5.81
C ASP A 398 16.05 0.69 -4.99
N VAL A 399 15.04 1.45 -5.39
CA VAL A 399 13.74 1.50 -4.69
C VAL A 399 13.08 0.12 -4.70
N ILE A 400 13.08 -0.56 -5.84
CA ILE A 400 12.48 -1.89 -5.97
C ILE A 400 13.17 -2.89 -5.02
N ASN A 401 14.50 -3.02 -5.10
CA ASN A 401 15.26 -4.02 -4.34
C ASN A 401 15.37 -3.69 -2.86
N LYS A 402 15.74 -2.45 -2.57
CA LYS A 402 16.15 -2.02 -1.23
C LYS A 402 14.97 -1.51 -0.43
N CYS A 403 13.86 -1.09 -1.04
CA CYS A 403 12.76 -0.49 -0.30
C CYS A 403 11.48 -1.32 -0.39
N ASN A 404 10.97 -1.55 -1.61
CA ASN A 404 9.66 -2.17 -1.82
C ASN A 404 9.58 -3.59 -1.25
N LEU A 405 10.57 -4.43 -1.55
CA LEU A 405 10.62 -5.79 -1.03
C LEU A 405 10.63 -5.81 0.52
N GLU A 406 11.39 -4.91 1.14
CA GLU A 406 11.50 -4.84 2.61
C GLU A 406 10.19 -4.36 3.25
N GLN A 407 9.54 -3.33 2.71
CA GLN A 407 8.25 -2.87 3.25
C GLN A 407 7.14 -3.91 3.08
N TRP A 408 7.11 -4.67 1.97
CA TRP A 408 6.09 -5.69 1.77
C TRP A 408 6.35 -6.93 2.64
N ARG A 409 7.63 -7.28 2.89
CA ARG A 409 8.01 -8.28 3.90
C ARG A 409 7.59 -7.83 5.30
N GLN A 410 7.81 -6.57 5.65
CA GLN A 410 7.38 -5.99 6.91
C GLN A 410 5.85 -6.06 7.05
N ALA A 411 5.10 -5.66 6.03
CA ALA A 411 3.64 -5.69 6.03
C ALA A 411 3.09 -7.11 6.16
N GLY A 412 3.62 -8.06 5.37
CA GLY A 412 3.24 -9.47 5.45
C GLY A 412 3.55 -10.09 6.80
N LYS A 413 4.71 -9.75 7.41
CA LYS A 413 5.05 -10.18 8.77
C LYS A 413 4.10 -9.59 9.81
N TRP A 414 3.83 -8.28 9.76
CA TRP A 414 2.92 -7.62 10.69
C TRP A 414 1.50 -8.20 10.62
N GLN A 415 1.00 -8.47 9.41
CA GLN A 415 -0.28 -9.13 9.19
C GLN A 415 -0.30 -10.56 9.74
N ALA A 416 0.75 -11.34 9.48
CA ALA A 416 0.87 -12.69 10.02
C ALA A 416 0.93 -12.69 11.55
N ASP A 417 1.75 -11.83 12.17
CA ASP A 417 1.86 -11.71 13.63
C ASP A 417 0.52 -11.30 14.26
N SER A 418 -0.20 -10.37 13.61
CA SER A 418 -1.53 -9.90 14.05
C SER A 418 -2.58 -11.01 13.99
N ILE A 419 -2.66 -11.74 12.87
CA ILE A 419 -3.60 -12.86 12.72
C ILE A 419 -3.28 -13.97 13.73
N ASN A 420 -2.00 -14.29 13.95
CA ASN A 420 -1.61 -15.28 14.96
C ASN A 420 -1.99 -14.84 16.37
N TYR A 421 -1.83 -13.55 16.71
CA TYR A 421 -2.33 -12.99 17.97
C TYR A 421 -3.84 -13.21 18.11
N MET A 422 -4.62 -12.89 17.08
CA MET A 422 -6.08 -13.09 17.11
C MET A 422 -6.45 -14.58 17.29
N ILE A 423 -5.73 -15.50 16.63
CA ILE A 423 -5.96 -16.95 16.75
C ILE A 423 -5.64 -17.46 18.16
N HIS A 424 -4.56 -16.98 18.77
CA HIS A 424 -4.03 -17.55 20.02
C HIS A 424 -4.54 -16.85 21.29
N GLU A 425 -4.72 -15.54 21.24
CA GLU A 425 -5.04 -14.72 22.42
C GLU A 425 -6.51 -14.29 22.44
N GLU A 426 -7.15 -14.13 21.28
CA GLU A 426 -8.58 -13.78 21.16
C GLU A 426 -9.46 -15.01 20.81
N ASP A 427 -8.82 -16.17 20.68
CA ASP A 427 -9.42 -17.46 20.31
C ASP A 427 -10.24 -17.41 19.02
N VAL A 428 -9.75 -16.70 18.01
CA VAL A 428 -10.32 -16.76 16.66
C VAL A 428 -10.21 -18.21 16.13
N GLU A 429 -11.33 -18.70 15.59
CA GLU A 429 -11.47 -20.06 15.06
C GLU A 429 -11.42 -20.08 13.55
N VAL A 430 -12.00 -19.07 12.89
CA VAL A 430 -12.06 -18.99 11.42
C VAL A 430 -11.40 -17.69 10.96
N VAL A 431 -10.46 -17.79 10.03
CA VAL A 431 -9.79 -16.62 9.44
C VAL A 431 -9.98 -16.61 7.93
N PHE A 432 -10.45 -15.49 7.39
CA PHE A 432 -10.36 -15.15 5.97
C PHE A 432 -9.31 -14.05 5.85
N SER A 433 -8.28 -14.26 5.04
CA SER A 433 -7.26 -13.22 4.84
C SER A 433 -6.77 -13.20 3.42
N HIS A 434 -6.53 -11.99 2.92
CA HIS A 434 -5.88 -11.76 1.63
C HIS A 434 -4.55 -11.04 1.81
N PHE A 435 -3.61 -11.37 0.93
CA PHE A 435 -2.33 -10.69 0.84
C PHE A 435 -2.01 -10.39 -0.62
N HIS A 436 -1.81 -9.11 -0.92
CA HIS A 436 -1.63 -8.61 -2.28
C HIS A 436 -0.17 -8.60 -2.77
N GLY A 437 0.75 -9.22 -2.03
CA GLY A 437 2.19 -9.10 -2.25
C GLY A 437 2.66 -9.37 -3.69
N PRO A 438 2.32 -10.51 -4.33
CA PRO A 438 2.77 -10.78 -5.69
C PRO A 438 2.19 -9.83 -6.74
N ASP A 439 0.91 -9.47 -6.63
CA ASP A 439 0.27 -8.52 -7.55
C ASP A 439 0.88 -7.10 -7.41
N MET A 440 1.06 -6.66 -6.16
CA MET A 440 1.75 -5.41 -5.83
C MET A 440 3.19 -5.37 -6.34
N SER A 441 3.90 -6.50 -6.24
CA SER A 441 5.23 -6.66 -6.84
C SER A 441 5.14 -6.53 -8.35
N GLY A 442 4.18 -7.23 -8.98
CA GLY A 442 3.89 -7.16 -10.40
C GLY A 442 3.85 -5.73 -10.91
N HIS A 443 3.06 -4.85 -10.29
CA HIS A 443 2.97 -3.43 -10.64
C HIS A 443 4.31 -2.71 -10.75
N THR A 444 5.32 -3.11 -9.98
CA THR A 444 6.65 -2.46 -9.97
C THR A 444 7.65 -3.03 -10.97
N TYR A 445 7.36 -4.20 -11.54
CA TYR A 445 8.24 -4.92 -12.47
C TYR A 445 7.74 -4.91 -13.92
N MET A 446 6.45 -4.59 -14.17
CA MET A 446 5.78 -4.85 -15.45
C MET A 446 6.52 -4.30 -16.68
N ARG A 447 7.02 -3.06 -16.67
CA ARG A 447 7.75 -2.47 -17.81
C ARG A 447 9.08 -3.17 -18.06
N SER A 448 9.65 -3.74 -17.01
CA SER A 448 10.97 -4.34 -17.04
C SER A 448 10.95 -5.83 -17.42
N LEU A 449 9.75 -6.43 -17.52
CA LEU A 449 9.55 -7.79 -18.00
C LEU A 449 9.52 -7.82 -19.54
N LYS A 450 10.43 -8.61 -20.14
CA LYS A 450 10.50 -8.96 -21.58
C LYS A 450 10.85 -7.79 -22.53
N ASN A 451 12.12 -7.36 -22.54
CA ASN A 451 12.78 -6.50 -23.55
C ASN A 451 11.85 -5.52 -24.29
N ARG A 452 11.03 -4.78 -23.53
CA ARG A 452 10.15 -3.76 -24.11
C ARG A 452 11.01 -2.58 -24.54
N ASP A 453 10.61 -1.89 -25.60
CA ASP A 453 11.39 -0.80 -26.20
C ASP A 453 11.69 0.35 -25.22
N ASP A 454 10.86 0.48 -24.18
CA ASP A 454 10.95 1.51 -23.16
C ASP A 454 11.55 1.03 -21.83
N SER A 455 12.01 -0.23 -21.78
CA SER A 455 12.61 -0.81 -20.58
C SER A 455 14.03 -0.29 -20.35
N LYS A 456 14.35 0.05 -19.09
CA LYS A 456 15.67 0.56 -18.69
C LYS A 456 16.60 -0.50 -18.12
N ALA A 457 16.12 -1.73 -17.92
CA ALA A 457 16.90 -2.84 -17.37
C ALA A 457 16.67 -4.09 -18.22
N THR A 458 17.63 -5.02 -18.24
CA THR A 458 17.44 -6.28 -18.94
C THR A 458 16.53 -7.23 -18.15
N GLU A 459 15.92 -8.22 -18.82
CA GLU A 459 15.19 -9.29 -18.12
C GLU A 459 16.05 -9.98 -17.06
N GLN A 460 17.35 -10.12 -17.31
CA GLN A 460 18.29 -10.72 -16.37
C GLN A 460 18.50 -9.85 -15.12
N ASP A 461 18.61 -8.52 -15.28
CA ASP A 461 18.75 -7.59 -14.16
C ASP A 461 17.51 -7.65 -13.25
N ILE A 462 16.33 -7.72 -13.85
CA ILE A 462 15.06 -7.83 -13.13
C ILE A 462 14.89 -9.19 -12.48
N TYR A 463 15.29 -10.25 -13.17
CA TYR A 463 15.26 -11.59 -12.59
C TYR A 463 16.16 -11.66 -11.35
N ASN A 464 17.40 -11.17 -11.45
CA ASN A 464 18.34 -11.09 -10.33
C ASN A 464 17.76 -10.23 -9.19
N CYS A 465 17.17 -9.09 -9.52
CA CYS A 465 16.45 -8.24 -8.57
C CYS A 465 15.31 -8.98 -7.85
N ALA A 466 14.51 -9.78 -8.55
CA ALA A 466 13.37 -10.48 -7.98
C ALA A 466 13.77 -11.67 -7.09
N ILE A 467 14.90 -12.34 -7.37
CA ILE A 467 15.35 -13.50 -6.58
C ILE A 467 16.25 -13.13 -5.40
N GLY A 468 16.75 -11.88 -5.35
CA GLY A 468 17.76 -11.42 -4.39
C GLY A 468 19.13 -12.05 -4.66
#